data_AF-A0A1G5MFZ8-F1
#
_entry.id   AF-A0A1G5MFZ8-F1
#
_cell.length_a   1.000
_cell.length_b   1.000
_cell.length_c   1.000
_cell.angle_alpha   90.00
_cell.angle_beta   90.00
_cell.angle_gamma   90.00
#
_symmetry.space_group_name_H-M   'P 1'
#
loop_
_entity.id
_entity.type
_entity.pdbx_description
1 polymer ?
#
loop_
_entity_poly.entity_id
_entity_poly.type
_entity_poly.pdbx_seq_one_letter_code
_entity_poly.pdbx_strand_id
1 'polypeptide(L)'
;MRHAGHIFVVWGGNRVLASAVVDRLRKAGRTAVLGGDERVPNQSSFLGERVRQQIMTAGAVLVLVEDTQCNRLPHFPASGPAFRPNMMFEWGLALATLPRNLVSPALIGINRSELPNDLVGIWAPTFCSYDANSMDSVHSTADSIVDSFVSYLTSVKPELPTSPWDGLLRWPKTESYLNNLLSNNRSILVDHLQLVVPHIVIPAIYDGRLHELSKLLDSCIVTGSLPEIALAKSIINYYISCQTRPERLDELRYLRQIFKGLRDTSFSSPWGRAISLNFLGVIERKLARRDIYGNTHASIGASRDYLLESERELSHLEHSYPDDPKSTSLWKGFVYFNISRTYDSLEIPANKDIFLDFITRATEHRREIYTSYKSCGDSWRIESEFLAEWLAAELATRRAQGKPDNAIIEDALAQVRRLLRDNARAVGRLLSQLDKHIGEHTDNVIRQNIIDLQKIFS
;
A
#
# COMPACT_ATOMS: atom_id res chain seq x y z
N MET A 1 6.73 -10.85 -5.73
CA MET A 1 6.61 -9.39 -5.91
C MET A 1 7.30 -9.00 -7.21
N ARG A 2 6.66 -8.15 -8.02
CA ARG A 2 7.00 -7.98 -9.44
C ARG A 2 7.87 -6.75 -9.67
N HIS A 3 9.08 -6.94 -10.16
CA HIS A 3 9.95 -5.84 -10.56
C HIS A 3 9.43 -5.23 -11.86
N ALA A 4 9.26 -3.90 -11.93
CA ALA A 4 9.05 -3.19 -13.21
C ALA A 4 10.26 -3.32 -14.17
N GLY A 5 11.37 -3.87 -13.67
CA GLY A 5 12.47 -4.35 -14.48
C GLY A 5 12.14 -5.64 -15.24
N HIS A 6 11.26 -6.51 -14.71
CA HIS A 6 10.96 -7.84 -15.24
C HIS A 6 9.79 -7.81 -16.21
N ILE A 7 10.09 -7.83 -17.50
CA ILE A 7 9.13 -7.76 -18.60
C ILE A 7 8.87 -9.17 -19.11
N PHE A 8 7.59 -9.53 -19.19
CA PHE A 8 7.19 -10.77 -19.85
C PHE A 8 6.72 -10.46 -21.28
N VAL A 9 7.34 -11.10 -22.25
CA VAL A 9 7.07 -10.88 -23.68
C VAL A 9 6.19 -12.01 -24.20
N VAL A 10 4.94 -11.68 -24.47
CA VAL A 10 3.96 -12.56 -25.13
C VAL A 10 4.13 -12.40 -26.64
N TRP A 11 4.08 -13.50 -27.40
CA TRP A 11 4.26 -13.46 -28.85
C TRP A 11 3.33 -14.43 -29.58
N GLY A 12 2.90 -14.01 -30.77
CA GLY A 12 1.96 -14.76 -31.61
C GLY A 12 2.58 -15.38 -32.86
N GLY A 13 3.19 -14.57 -33.73
CA GLY A 13 3.70 -14.98 -35.04
C GLY A 13 5.17 -15.40 -35.03
N ASN A 14 6.09 -14.44 -34.98
CA ASN A 14 7.52 -14.68 -35.15
C ASN A 14 8.31 -14.79 -33.84
N ARG A 15 8.79 -16.00 -33.52
CA ARG A 15 9.67 -16.24 -32.35
C ARG A 15 11.02 -15.52 -32.45
N VAL A 16 11.56 -15.37 -33.66
CA VAL A 16 12.86 -14.72 -33.89
C VAL A 16 12.78 -13.24 -33.52
N LEU A 17 11.71 -12.56 -33.96
CA LEU A 17 11.42 -11.19 -33.54
C LEU A 17 11.25 -11.09 -32.02
N ALA A 18 10.47 -12.00 -31.43
CA ALA A 18 10.24 -11.98 -29.99
C ALA A 18 11.54 -12.19 -29.18
N SER A 19 12.45 -13.02 -29.68
CA SER A 19 13.78 -13.24 -29.09
C SER A 19 14.64 -11.97 -29.23
N ALA A 20 14.63 -11.33 -30.40
CA ALA A 20 15.34 -10.07 -30.63
C ALA A 20 14.83 -8.94 -29.72
N VAL A 21 13.51 -8.84 -29.50
CA VAL A 21 12.89 -7.90 -28.56
C VAL A 21 13.39 -8.15 -27.14
N VAL A 22 13.41 -9.41 -26.67
CA VAL A 22 13.90 -9.77 -25.34
C VAL A 22 15.38 -9.39 -25.17
N ASP A 23 16.23 -9.69 -26.16
CA ASP A 23 17.65 -9.34 -26.12
C ASP A 23 17.86 -7.82 -26.11
N ARG A 24 17.05 -7.08 -26.87
CA ARG A 24 17.13 -5.62 -26.89
C ARG A 24 16.63 -4.99 -25.60
N LEU A 25 15.59 -5.52 -24.97
CA LEU A 25 15.15 -5.13 -23.63
C LEU A 25 16.25 -5.35 -22.59
N ARG A 26 16.98 -6.47 -22.67
CA ARG A 26 18.14 -6.76 -21.81
C ARG A 26 19.27 -5.75 -22.02
N LYS A 27 19.58 -5.41 -23.28
CA LYS A 27 20.55 -4.34 -23.60
C LYS A 27 20.11 -2.96 -23.08
N ALA A 28 18.81 -2.71 -22.99
CA ALA A 28 18.24 -1.49 -22.39
C ALA A 28 18.19 -1.54 -20.84
N GLY A 29 18.86 -2.50 -20.20
CA GLY A 29 18.93 -2.62 -18.75
C GLY A 29 17.66 -3.18 -18.09
N ARG A 30 16.81 -3.90 -18.83
CA ARG A 30 15.60 -4.54 -18.30
C ARG A 30 15.79 -6.05 -18.17
N THR A 31 15.20 -6.67 -17.17
CA THR A 31 15.07 -8.13 -17.13
C THR A 31 13.91 -8.54 -18.03
N ALA A 32 14.13 -9.40 -19.00
CA ALA A 32 13.08 -9.81 -19.93
C ALA A 32 13.05 -11.33 -20.10
N VAL A 33 11.83 -11.88 -20.11
CA VAL A 33 11.54 -13.30 -20.28
C VAL A 33 10.56 -13.47 -21.43
N LEU A 34 10.89 -14.39 -22.33
CA LEU A 34 10.02 -14.78 -23.43
C LEU A 34 8.95 -15.76 -22.93
N GLY A 35 7.68 -15.52 -23.27
CA GLY A 35 6.56 -16.39 -22.95
C GLY A 35 6.46 -17.65 -23.82
N GLY A 36 5.65 -18.61 -23.35
CA GLY A 36 5.50 -19.95 -23.95
C GLY A 36 6.49 -21.00 -23.45
N ASP A 37 6.16 -22.28 -23.63
CA ASP A 37 7.06 -23.41 -23.32
C ASP A 37 7.91 -23.76 -24.55
N GLU A 38 9.23 -23.68 -24.41
CA GLU A 38 10.19 -24.01 -25.47
C GLU A 38 10.18 -25.48 -25.86
N ARG A 39 9.67 -26.35 -24.99
CA ARG A 39 9.75 -27.81 -25.17
C ARG A 39 8.53 -28.39 -25.85
N VAL A 40 7.40 -27.67 -25.88
CA VAL A 40 6.15 -28.19 -26.41
C VAL A 40 5.31 -27.10 -27.09
N PRO A 41 5.59 -26.77 -28.37
CA PRO A 41 4.87 -25.73 -29.10
C PRO A 41 3.37 -26.03 -29.31
N ASN A 42 2.97 -27.30 -29.22
CA ASN A 42 1.68 -27.83 -29.69
C ASN A 42 0.82 -28.51 -28.61
N GLN A 43 1.15 -28.43 -27.31
CA GLN A 43 0.29 -29.02 -26.28
C GLN A 43 -0.76 -28.05 -25.74
N SER A 44 -1.98 -28.60 -25.70
CA SER A 44 -3.28 -28.09 -25.28
C SER A 44 -3.29 -27.00 -24.21
N SER A 45 -4.06 -25.94 -24.47
CA SER A 45 -5.00 -25.18 -23.61
C SER A 45 -4.63 -24.80 -22.16
N PHE A 46 -3.42 -25.09 -21.69
CA PHE A 46 -3.05 -25.00 -20.28
C PHE A 46 -1.81 -24.13 -20.11
N LEU A 47 -1.98 -23.03 -19.37
CA LEU A 47 -0.87 -22.25 -18.83
C LEU A 47 -0.15 -23.09 -17.78
N GLY A 48 1.00 -23.66 -18.12
CA GLY A 48 1.84 -24.36 -17.14
C GLY A 48 2.20 -23.46 -15.95
N GLU A 49 2.35 -24.06 -14.76
CA GLU A 49 2.61 -23.33 -13.50
C GLU A 49 3.82 -22.38 -13.60
N ARG A 50 4.84 -22.76 -14.38
CA ARG A 50 6.00 -21.90 -14.67
C ARG A 50 5.62 -20.61 -15.39
N VAL A 51 4.83 -20.69 -16.45
CA VAL A 51 4.40 -19.51 -17.23
C VAL A 51 3.48 -18.64 -16.38
N ARG A 52 2.58 -19.27 -15.61
CA ARG A 52 1.75 -18.58 -14.61
C ARG A 52 2.62 -17.81 -13.62
N GLN A 53 3.65 -18.42 -13.04
CA GLN A 53 4.57 -17.76 -12.12
C GLN A 53 5.38 -16.63 -12.78
N GLN A 54 5.79 -16.79 -14.04
CA GLN A 54 6.51 -15.75 -14.79
C GLN A 54 5.64 -14.51 -15.03
N ILE A 55 4.39 -14.69 -15.45
CA ILE A 55 3.42 -13.59 -15.55
C ILE A 55 3.17 -13.02 -14.15
N MET A 56 3.03 -13.90 -13.15
CA MET A 56 2.79 -13.53 -11.75
C MET A 56 3.96 -12.80 -11.08
N THR A 57 5.11 -12.70 -11.74
CA THR A 57 6.32 -12.00 -11.28
C THR A 57 6.76 -10.85 -12.19
N ALA A 58 6.13 -10.69 -13.37
CA ALA A 58 6.44 -9.63 -14.33
C ALA A 58 5.83 -8.27 -13.94
N GLY A 59 6.62 -7.19 -13.94
CA GLY A 59 6.13 -5.84 -13.65
C GLY A 59 5.52 -5.13 -14.86
N ALA A 60 5.72 -5.65 -16.06
CA ALA A 60 5.03 -5.21 -17.28
C ALA A 60 4.95 -6.38 -18.28
N VAL A 61 3.98 -6.31 -19.19
CA VAL A 61 3.79 -7.30 -20.26
C VAL A 61 3.76 -6.61 -21.60
N LEU A 62 4.63 -7.05 -22.51
CA LEU A 62 4.65 -6.63 -23.91
C LEU A 62 4.02 -7.75 -24.75
N VAL A 63 2.98 -7.44 -25.50
CA VAL A 63 2.24 -8.40 -26.32
C VAL A 63 2.55 -8.13 -27.79
N LEU A 64 3.32 -9.00 -28.43
CA LEU A 64 3.63 -8.90 -29.86
C LEU A 64 2.49 -9.50 -30.67
N VAL A 65 1.71 -8.65 -31.32
CA VAL A 65 0.59 -9.04 -32.20
C VAL A 65 1.00 -8.77 -33.63
N GLU A 66 0.97 -9.80 -34.48
CA GLU A 66 1.49 -9.73 -35.84
C GLU A 66 0.45 -10.22 -36.85
N ASP A 67 0.36 -9.54 -37.99
CA ASP A 67 -0.47 -10.01 -39.11
C ASP A 67 0.14 -11.28 -39.71
N THR A 68 -0.68 -12.32 -39.91
CA THR A 68 -0.29 -13.57 -40.57
C THR A 68 0.28 -13.34 -41.98
N GLN A 69 -0.02 -12.22 -42.64
CA GLN A 69 0.53 -11.92 -43.97
C GLN A 69 2.03 -11.57 -43.96
N CYS A 70 2.57 -11.09 -42.83
CA CYS A 70 4.00 -10.77 -42.70
C CYS A 70 4.87 -12.04 -42.66
N ASN A 71 4.29 -13.17 -42.26
CA ASN A 71 4.97 -14.47 -42.22
C ASN A 71 4.24 -15.45 -43.13
N ARG A 72 4.85 -15.82 -44.26
CA ARG A 72 4.44 -16.99 -45.06
C ARG A 72 4.69 -18.31 -44.31
N LEU A 73 4.18 -18.44 -43.08
CA LEU A 73 4.22 -19.69 -42.33
C LEU A 73 3.13 -20.61 -42.90
N PRO A 74 3.48 -21.80 -43.40
CA PRO A 74 2.59 -22.64 -44.23
C PRO A 74 1.39 -23.25 -43.48
N HIS A 75 1.14 -22.91 -42.21
CA HIS A 75 0.16 -23.59 -41.35
C HIS A 75 -0.84 -22.66 -40.63
N PHE A 76 -0.87 -21.36 -40.94
CA PHE A 76 -1.87 -20.44 -40.39
C PHE A 76 -2.92 -20.05 -41.45
N PRO A 77 -4.21 -19.96 -41.10
CA PRO A 77 -5.26 -19.56 -42.03
C PRO A 77 -5.02 -18.15 -42.57
N ALA A 78 -5.31 -17.95 -43.85
CA ALA A 78 -4.85 -16.85 -44.69
C ALA A 78 -5.51 -15.47 -44.45
N SER A 79 -6.08 -15.20 -43.28
CA SER A 79 -6.60 -13.87 -42.95
C SER A 79 -6.84 -13.69 -41.45
N GLY A 80 -6.03 -12.84 -40.82
CA GLY A 80 -6.21 -12.38 -39.44
C GLY A 80 -4.92 -12.35 -38.62
N PRO A 81 -4.94 -11.77 -37.41
CA PRO A 81 -3.79 -11.75 -36.50
C PRO A 81 -3.36 -13.17 -36.10
N ALA A 82 -2.05 -13.44 -36.17
CA ALA A 82 -1.46 -14.71 -35.79
C ALA A 82 -1.38 -14.82 -34.27
N PHE A 83 -2.17 -15.70 -33.66
CA PHE A 83 -2.07 -16.01 -32.23
C PHE A 83 -1.51 -17.40 -32.03
N ARG A 84 -0.42 -17.49 -31.25
CA ARG A 84 0.04 -18.78 -30.73
C ARG A 84 -1.04 -19.37 -29.83
N PRO A 85 -1.24 -20.71 -29.82
CA PRO A 85 -2.02 -21.36 -28.78
C PRO A 85 -1.52 -20.90 -27.40
N ASN A 86 -2.45 -20.45 -26.54
CA ASN A 86 -2.22 -19.87 -25.21
C ASN A 86 -1.91 -18.37 -25.11
N MET A 87 -1.69 -17.65 -26.22
CA MET A 87 -1.42 -16.19 -26.17
C MET A 87 -2.56 -15.40 -25.50
N MET A 88 -3.81 -15.72 -25.83
CA MET A 88 -4.99 -15.09 -25.20
C MET A 88 -5.07 -15.37 -23.70
N PHE A 89 -4.70 -16.57 -23.27
CA PHE A 89 -4.67 -16.91 -21.85
C PHE A 89 -3.53 -16.17 -21.11
N GLU A 90 -2.36 -16.03 -21.75
CA GLU A 90 -1.21 -15.30 -21.19
C GLU A 90 -1.53 -13.80 -21.00
N TRP A 91 -2.08 -13.12 -22.01
CA TRP A 91 -2.48 -11.73 -21.83
C TRP A 91 -3.70 -11.60 -20.93
N GLY A 92 -4.62 -12.58 -20.91
CA GLY A 92 -5.81 -12.54 -20.08
C GLY A 92 -5.42 -12.60 -18.61
N LEU A 93 -4.48 -13.47 -18.27
CA LEU A 93 -3.86 -13.52 -16.95
C LEU A 93 -3.06 -12.25 -16.64
N ALA A 94 -2.37 -11.66 -17.62
CA ALA A 94 -1.70 -10.39 -17.44
C ALA A 94 -2.69 -9.28 -17.07
N LEU A 95 -3.78 -9.12 -17.81
CA LEU A 95 -4.84 -8.14 -17.54
C LEU A 95 -5.55 -8.37 -16.20
N ALA A 96 -5.68 -9.62 -15.77
CA ALA A 96 -6.23 -9.97 -14.46
C ALA A 96 -5.29 -9.62 -13.30
N THR A 97 -4.00 -9.43 -13.57
CA THR A 97 -2.98 -9.34 -12.52
C THR A 97 -2.10 -8.10 -12.57
N LEU A 98 -2.16 -7.33 -13.66
CA LEU A 98 -1.46 -6.08 -13.88
C LEU A 98 -2.47 -4.98 -14.22
N PRO A 99 -2.20 -3.73 -13.80
CA PRO A 99 -2.86 -2.56 -14.35
C PRO A 99 -2.83 -2.54 -15.89
N ARG A 100 -3.94 -2.10 -16.51
CA ARG A 100 -4.08 -2.08 -17.99
C ARG A 100 -2.99 -1.27 -18.69
N ASN A 101 -2.48 -0.22 -18.05
CA ASN A 101 -1.39 0.61 -18.57
C ASN A 101 -0.01 -0.09 -18.54
N LEU A 102 0.14 -1.24 -17.88
CA LEU A 102 1.37 -2.05 -17.84
C LEU A 102 1.30 -3.29 -18.74
N VAL A 103 0.18 -3.51 -19.43
CA VAL A 103 0.03 -4.49 -20.50
C VAL A 103 -0.01 -3.69 -21.80
N SER A 104 0.91 -3.94 -22.74
CA SER A 104 1.03 -3.12 -23.95
C SER A 104 1.13 -4.00 -25.19
N PRO A 105 0.15 -3.95 -26.09
CA PRO A 105 0.26 -4.60 -27.39
C PRO A 105 1.14 -3.79 -28.34
N ALA A 106 2.10 -4.44 -28.99
CA ALA A 106 2.80 -3.93 -30.16
C ALA A 106 2.16 -4.54 -31.41
N LEU A 107 1.50 -3.71 -32.21
CA LEU A 107 0.75 -4.13 -33.40
C LEU A 107 1.65 -4.05 -34.63
N ILE A 108 2.00 -5.19 -35.22
CA ILE A 108 2.94 -5.27 -36.33
C ILE A 108 2.17 -5.60 -37.61
N GLY A 109 2.11 -4.64 -38.53
CA GLY A 109 1.31 -4.78 -39.76
C GLY A 109 -0.21 -4.82 -39.54
N ILE A 110 -0.69 -4.53 -38.32
CA ILE A 110 -2.11 -4.59 -37.95
C ILE A 110 -2.63 -3.20 -37.58
N ASN A 111 -3.87 -2.88 -37.97
CA ASN A 111 -4.54 -1.65 -37.55
C ASN A 111 -5.11 -1.77 -36.14
N ARG A 112 -5.13 -0.66 -35.41
CA ARG A 112 -5.67 -0.62 -34.04
C ARG A 112 -7.15 -1.00 -33.95
N SER A 113 -7.93 -0.83 -35.03
CA SER A 113 -9.34 -1.24 -35.11
C SER A 113 -9.54 -2.76 -35.08
N GLU A 114 -8.48 -3.53 -35.32
CA GLU A 114 -8.49 -5.00 -35.36
C GLU A 114 -8.07 -5.61 -34.00
N LEU A 115 -7.84 -4.76 -32.99
CA LEU A 115 -7.58 -5.21 -31.62
C LEU A 115 -8.77 -5.96 -31.04
N PRO A 116 -8.53 -7.08 -30.33
CA PRO A 116 -9.51 -7.71 -29.47
C PRO A 116 -10.14 -6.72 -28.47
N ASN A 117 -11.44 -6.89 -28.18
CA ASN A 117 -12.21 -5.99 -27.31
C ASN A 117 -11.61 -5.81 -25.90
N ASP A 118 -10.94 -6.83 -25.37
CA ASP A 118 -10.25 -6.83 -24.08
C ASP A 118 -8.99 -5.94 -24.06
N LEU A 119 -8.44 -5.62 -25.23
CA LEU A 119 -7.30 -4.73 -25.40
C LEU A 119 -7.69 -3.30 -25.85
N VAL A 120 -8.99 -3.03 -26.02
CA VAL A 120 -9.49 -1.68 -26.36
C VAL A 120 -9.22 -0.71 -25.21
N GLY A 121 -8.76 0.50 -25.57
CA GLY A 121 -8.40 1.55 -24.61
C GLY A 121 -6.98 1.43 -24.04
N ILE A 122 -6.25 0.35 -24.36
CA ILE A 122 -4.85 0.18 -23.98
C ILE A 122 -3.94 0.94 -24.96
N TRP A 123 -2.78 1.41 -24.48
CA TRP A 123 -1.74 1.96 -25.33
C TRP A 123 -1.17 0.85 -26.23
N ALA A 124 -1.43 0.96 -27.53
CA ALA A 124 -1.12 -0.05 -28.52
C ALA A 124 -0.44 0.59 -29.75
N PRO A 125 0.88 0.82 -29.71
CA PRO A 125 1.62 1.36 -30.86
C PRO A 125 1.54 0.43 -32.07
N THR A 126 1.47 1.03 -33.25
CA THR A 126 1.52 0.33 -34.53
C THR A 126 2.91 0.43 -35.13
N PHE A 127 3.38 -0.68 -35.70
CA PHE A 127 4.68 -0.82 -36.36
C PHE A 127 4.45 -1.35 -37.78
N CYS A 128 5.30 -0.93 -38.71
CA CYS A 128 5.26 -1.41 -40.08
C CYS A 128 5.56 -2.91 -40.16
N SER A 129 5.03 -3.56 -41.18
CA SER A 129 5.45 -4.91 -41.57
C SER A 129 6.95 -4.95 -41.86
N TYR A 130 7.57 -6.11 -41.65
CA TYR A 130 9.00 -6.32 -41.81
C TYR A 130 9.27 -7.61 -42.59
N ASP A 131 10.48 -7.75 -43.15
CA ASP A 131 10.87 -8.99 -43.82
C ASP A 131 11.42 -9.99 -42.79
N ALA A 132 10.65 -11.03 -42.51
CA ALA A 132 11.02 -12.08 -41.56
C ALA A 132 12.26 -12.89 -41.97
N ASN A 133 12.65 -12.87 -43.24
CA ASN A 133 13.87 -13.55 -43.72
C ASN A 133 15.12 -12.68 -43.59
N SER A 134 14.96 -11.37 -43.33
CA SER A 134 16.06 -10.43 -43.17
C SER A 134 16.28 -10.14 -41.69
N MET A 135 17.40 -10.64 -41.13
CA MET A 135 17.75 -10.39 -39.73
C MET A 135 17.91 -8.90 -39.41
N ASP A 136 18.40 -8.10 -40.37
CA ASP A 136 18.50 -6.65 -40.21
C ASP A 136 17.11 -6.01 -40.08
N SER A 137 16.14 -6.47 -40.88
CA SER A 137 14.74 -6.02 -40.78
C SER A 137 14.11 -6.42 -39.44
N VAL A 138 14.37 -7.64 -38.96
CA VAL A 138 13.91 -8.12 -37.66
C VAL A 138 14.49 -7.27 -36.52
N HIS A 139 15.79 -7.02 -36.54
CA HIS A 139 16.47 -6.23 -35.51
C HIS A 139 16.01 -4.77 -35.50
N SER A 140 15.86 -4.15 -36.67
CA SER A 140 15.34 -2.77 -36.77
C SER A 140 13.91 -2.64 -36.22
N THR A 141 13.06 -3.63 -36.47
CA THR A 141 11.70 -3.67 -35.91
C THR A 141 11.72 -3.89 -34.41
N ALA A 142 12.57 -4.80 -33.91
CA ALA A 142 12.74 -5.02 -32.48
C ALA A 142 13.23 -3.76 -31.75
N ASP A 143 14.18 -3.02 -32.33
CA ASP A 143 14.66 -1.74 -31.80
C ASP A 143 13.53 -0.72 -31.69
N SER A 144 12.76 -0.55 -32.76
CA SER A 144 11.61 0.37 -32.79
C SER A 144 10.56 0.03 -31.73
N ILE A 145 10.24 -1.26 -31.57
CA ILE A 145 9.29 -1.75 -30.56
C ILE A 145 9.81 -1.43 -29.16
N VAL A 146 11.08 -1.75 -28.88
CA VAL A 146 11.66 -1.58 -27.56
C VAL A 146 11.81 -0.11 -27.20
N ASP A 147 12.27 0.74 -28.11
CA ASP A 147 12.42 2.17 -27.85
C ASP A 147 11.08 2.83 -27.55
N SER A 148 10.04 2.51 -28.33
CA SER A 148 8.67 2.97 -28.10
C SER A 148 8.12 2.48 -26.75
N PHE A 149 8.29 1.20 -26.43
CA PHE A 149 7.79 0.61 -25.19
C PHE A 149 8.52 1.14 -23.95
N VAL A 150 9.85 1.28 -24.00
CA VAL A 150 10.64 1.82 -22.88
C VAL A 150 10.33 3.29 -22.65
N SER A 151 10.13 4.07 -23.72
CA SER A 151 9.68 5.46 -23.65
C SER A 151 8.30 5.54 -22.97
N TYR A 152 7.34 4.72 -23.42
CA TYR A 152 6.01 4.65 -22.83
C TYR A 152 6.07 4.28 -21.34
N LEU A 153 6.75 3.19 -20.97
CA LEU A 153 6.89 2.78 -19.56
C LEU A 153 7.53 3.85 -18.68
N THR A 154 8.34 4.74 -19.25
CA THR A 154 8.92 5.87 -18.53
C THR A 154 7.93 7.03 -18.38
N SER A 155 6.99 7.17 -19.32
CA SER A 155 5.92 8.17 -19.31
C SER A 155 4.69 7.78 -18.48
N VAL A 156 4.44 6.47 -18.29
CA VAL A 156 3.33 5.97 -17.48
C VAL A 156 3.54 6.38 -16.03
N LYS A 157 2.76 7.38 -15.59
CA LYS A 157 2.69 7.73 -14.17
C LYS A 157 1.92 6.63 -13.44
N PRO A 158 2.41 6.14 -12.30
CA PRO A 158 1.60 5.26 -11.45
C PRO A 158 0.35 6.01 -11.01
N GLU A 159 -0.77 5.29 -10.87
CA GLU A 159 -1.93 5.80 -10.14
C GLU A 159 -1.53 5.91 -8.67
N LEU A 160 -1.11 7.10 -8.28
CA LEU A 160 -0.70 7.43 -6.94
C LEU A 160 -1.93 7.62 -6.04
N PRO A 161 -1.86 7.24 -4.76
CA PRO A 161 -2.97 7.43 -3.85
C PRO A 161 -3.31 8.91 -3.71
N THR A 162 -4.58 9.25 -3.90
CA THR A 162 -5.09 10.62 -3.79
C THR A 162 -5.63 10.94 -2.40
N SER A 163 -5.76 9.91 -1.54
CA SER A 163 -6.28 10.07 -0.19
C SER A 163 -5.73 9.00 0.79
N PRO A 164 -5.88 9.21 2.10
CA PRO A 164 -5.49 8.22 3.11
C PRO A 164 -6.08 6.83 2.91
N TRP A 165 -7.38 6.74 2.60
CA TRP A 165 -8.05 5.47 2.37
C TRP A 165 -7.55 4.77 1.10
N ASP A 166 -7.40 5.53 0.02
CA ASP A 166 -6.85 5.00 -1.23
C ASP A 166 -5.40 4.49 -1.04
N GLY A 167 -4.61 5.19 -0.21
CA GLY A 167 -3.27 4.76 0.20
C GLY A 167 -3.25 3.39 0.88
N LEU A 168 -4.25 3.07 1.71
CA LEU A 168 -4.38 1.78 2.38
C LEU A 168 -4.76 0.66 1.41
N LEU A 169 -5.71 0.90 0.52
CA LEU A 169 -6.17 -0.11 -0.45
C LEU A 169 -5.10 -0.39 -1.50
N ARG A 170 -4.40 0.65 -1.94
CA ARG A 170 -3.36 0.53 -2.97
C ARG A 170 -1.98 0.18 -2.40
N TRP A 171 -1.85 -0.02 -1.08
CA TRP A 171 -0.56 -0.21 -0.43
C TRP A 171 0.34 -1.25 -1.13
N PRO A 172 -0.12 -2.47 -1.49
CA PRO A 172 0.75 -3.44 -2.17
C PRO A 172 1.30 -2.93 -3.52
N LYS A 173 0.51 -2.14 -4.25
CA LYS A 173 0.92 -1.55 -5.54
C LYS A 173 1.88 -0.39 -5.32
N THR A 174 1.55 0.51 -4.39
CA THR A 174 2.38 1.67 -4.05
C THR A 174 3.72 1.22 -3.48
N GLU A 175 3.73 0.22 -2.61
CA GLU A 175 4.94 -0.40 -2.09
C GLU A 175 5.82 -0.99 -3.20
N SER A 176 5.23 -1.78 -4.11
CA SER A 176 5.97 -2.32 -5.25
C SER A 176 6.61 -1.21 -6.08
N TYR A 177 5.87 -0.12 -6.31
CA TYR A 177 6.39 1.06 -6.97
C TYR A 177 7.57 1.70 -6.22
N LEU A 178 7.43 1.94 -4.90
CA LEU A 178 8.48 2.51 -4.07
C LEU A 178 9.74 1.62 -4.02
N ASN A 179 9.58 0.30 -3.93
CA ASN A 179 10.71 -0.65 -3.97
C ASN A 179 11.42 -0.67 -5.32
N ASN A 180 10.66 -0.53 -6.42
CA ASN A 180 11.23 -0.40 -7.75
C ASN A 180 12.01 0.91 -7.90
N LEU A 181 11.57 2.01 -7.28
CA LEU A 181 12.33 3.26 -7.26
C LEU A 181 13.67 3.09 -6.51
N LEU A 182 13.63 2.52 -5.31
CA LEU A 182 14.82 2.22 -4.50
C LEU A 182 15.84 1.34 -5.24
N SER A 183 15.35 0.29 -5.90
CA SER A 183 16.22 -0.72 -6.54
C SER A 183 16.87 -0.23 -7.83
N ASN A 184 16.26 0.74 -8.53
CA ASN A 184 16.72 1.19 -9.86
C ASN A 184 17.53 2.49 -9.82
N ASN A 185 17.86 3.01 -8.63
CA ASN A 185 18.63 4.25 -8.45
C ASN A 185 18.08 5.44 -9.27
N ARG A 186 16.76 5.47 -9.49
CA ARG A 186 16.09 6.52 -10.27
C ARG A 186 15.83 7.72 -9.37
N SER A 187 16.13 8.91 -9.85
CA SER A 187 15.71 10.16 -9.20
C SER A 187 14.19 10.19 -9.11
N ILE A 188 13.67 10.25 -7.89
CA ILE A 188 12.23 10.36 -7.67
C ILE A 188 11.83 11.81 -7.96
N LEU A 189 10.81 12.01 -8.80
CA LEU A 189 10.22 13.33 -8.99
C LEU A 189 9.63 13.79 -7.66
N VAL A 190 10.23 14.84 -7.10
CA VAL A 190 9.90 15.41 -5.79
C VAL A 190 8.40 15.70 -5.65
N ASP A 191 7.77 16.20 -6.70
CA ASP A 191 6.33 16.52 -6.76
C ASP A 191 5.43 15.28 -6.58
N HIS A 192 5.86 14.11 -7.05
CA HIS A 192 5.09 12.87 -6.89
C HIS A 192 5.15 12.34 -5.45
N LEU A 193 6.25 12.57 -4.74
CA LEU A 193 6.36 12.16 -3.34
C LEU A 193 5.51 13.02 -2.42
N GLN A 194 5.44 14.33 -2.66
CA GLN A 194 4.62 15.24 -1.83
C GLN A 194 3.17 14.76 -1.73
N LEU A 195 2.58 14.34 -2.84
CA LEU A 195 1.19 13.89 -2.87
C LEU A 195 0.98 12.55 -2.17
N VAL A 196 1.99 11.68 -2.16
CA VAL A 196 1.84 10.27 -1.74
C VAL A 196 2.27 10.05 -0.30
N VAL A 197 3.32 10.75 0.12
CA VAL A 197 4.04 10.51 1.37
C VAL A 197 3.13 10.59 2.60
N PRO A 198 2.21 11.56 2.74
CA PRO A 198 1.28 11.59 3.88
C PRO A 198 0.34 10.38 3.94
N HIS A 199 0.06 9.73 2.81
CA HIS A 199 -0.92 8.65 2.69
C HIS A 199 -0.33 7.24 2.85
N ILE A 200 0.99 7.10 2.69
CA ILE A 200 1.68 5.79 2.76
C ILE A 200 2.26 5.46 4.14
N VAL A 201 2.33 6.43 5.05
CA VAL A 201 2.95 6.24 6.37
C VAL A 201 2.17 5.23 7.21
N ILE A 202 0.84 5.37 7.33
CA ILE A 202 0.00 4.44 8.09
C ILE A 202 0.06 3.01 7.51
N PRO A 203 -0.14 2.79 6.19
CA PRO A 203 0.06 1.47 5.60
C PRO A 203 1.45 0.87 5.87
N ALA A 204 2.52 1.66 5.78
CA ALA A 204 3.88 1.20 6.05
C ALA A 204 4.11 0.81 7.51
N ILE A 205 3.53 1.56 8.46
CA ILE A 205 3.54 1.21 9.88
C ILE A 205 2.88 -0.15 10.07
N TYR A 206 1.68 -0.34 9.51
CA TYR A 206 0.87 -1.55 9.73
C TYR A 206 1.41 -2.78 9.00
N ASP A 207 2.05 -2.59 7.84
CA ASP A 207 2.74 -3.69 7.14
C ASP A 207 4.12 -4.03 7.75
N GLY A 208 4.62 -3.20 8.67
CA GLY A 208 5.89 -3.38 9.35
C GLY A 208 7.12 -2.98 8.54
N ARG A 209 6.98 -2.01 7.62
CA ARG A 209 8.03 -1.57 6.67
C ARG A 209 8.54 -0.16 6.90
N LEU A 210 8.58 0.22 8.17
CA LEU A 210 8.91 1.56 8.59
C LEU A 210 10.35 1.96 8.22
N HIS A 211 11.29 1.02 8.32
CA HIS A 211 12.70 1.25 8.02
C HIS A 211 12.95 1.41 6.52
N GLU A 212 12.27 0.64 5.68
CA GLU A 212 12.32 0.73 4.22
C GLU A 212 11.78 2.07 3.75
N LEU A 213 10.65 2.50 4.30
CA LEU A 213 10.09 3.82 4.01
C LEU A 213 11.03 4.94 4.45
N SER A 214 11.67 4.82 5.63
CA SER A 214 12.68 5.81 6.08
C SER A 214 13.83 5.95 5.08
N LYS A 215 14.41 4.83 4.64
CA LYS A 215 15.52 4.80 3.66
C LYS A 215 15.12 5.46 2.34
N LEU A 216 13.90 5.20 1.87
CA LEU A 216 13.34 5.87 0.70
C LEU A 216 13.32 7.38 0.90
N LEU A 217 12.74 7.87 1.99
CA LEU A 217 12.64 9.30 2.26
C LEU A 217 14.01 9.96 2.49
N ASP A 218 15.02 9.21 2.92
CA ASP A 218 16.41 9.68 3.04
C ASP A 218 17.14 9.76 1.69
N SER A 219 16.80 8.87 0.75
CA SER A 219 17.32 8.89 -0.63
C SER A 219 16.74 10.03 -1.48
N CYS A 220 15.67 10.68 -1.01
CA CYS A 220 15.08 11.82 -1.68
C CYS A 220 16.00 13.03 -1.49
N ILE A 221 16.79 13.37 -2.53
CA ILE A 221 17.52 14.64 -2.59
C ILE A 221 16.48 15.73 -2.81
N VAL A 222 16.02 16.33 -1.72
CA VAL A 222 15.09 17.44 -1.80
C VAL A 222 15.88 18.74 -1.77
N THR A 223 15.87 19.48 -2.87
CA THR A 223 16.29 20.89 -2.88
C THR A 223 15.20 21.70 -2.17
N GLY A 224 15.32 21.83 -0.84
CA GLY A 224 14.34 22.50 0.04
C GLY A 224 13.68 21.55 1.05
N SER A 225 13.22 22.07 2.20
CA SER A 225 12.47 21.29 3.19
C SER A 225 11.02 21.14 2.76
N LEU A 226 10.61 19.98 2.26
CA LEU A 226 9.21 19.74 1.95
C LEU A 226 8.40 19.35 3.18
N PRO A 227 7.29 20.04 3.50
CA PRO A 227 6.51 19.81 4.70
C PRO A 227 5.99 18.37 4.80
N GLU A 228 5.57 17.75 3.70
CA GLU A 228 5.03 16.38 3.67
C GLU A 228 6.10 15.34 4.00
N ILE A 229 7.31 15.54 3.48
CA ILE A 229 8.45 14.65 3.76
C ILE A 229 8.89 14.84 5.21
N ALA A 230 8.96 16.08 5.69
CA ALA A 230 9.26 16.37 7.10
C ALA A 230 8.21 15.76 8.03
N LEU A 231 6.92 15.87 7.69
CA LEU A 231 5.82 15.25 8.43
C LEU A 231 5.96 13.74 8.48
N ALA A 232 6.14 13.07 7.34
CA ALA A 232 6.28 11.62 7.30
C ALA A 232 7.52 11.11 8.04
N LYS A 233 8.68 11.75 7.86
CA LYS A 233 9.89 11.40 8.63
C LYS A 233 9.66 11.56 10.13
N SER A 234 8.95 12.61 10.55
CA SER A 234 8.64 12.84 11.97
C SER A 234 7.69 11.79 12.54
N ILE A 235 6.69 11.36 11.77
CA ILE A 235 5.79 10.26 12.16
C ILE A 235 6.58 8.94 12.26
N ILE A 236 7.41 8.64 11.27
CA ILE A 236 8.28 7.44 11.28
C ILE A 236 9.16 7.46 12.53
N ASN A 237 9.87 8.56 12.78
CA ASN A 237 10.71 8.71 13.96
C ASN A 237 9.91 8.54 15.26
N TYR A 238 8.71 9.10 15.34
CA TYR A 238 7.81 8.87 16.48
C TYR A 238 7.53 7.38 16.71
N TYR A 239 7.19 6.62 15.67
CA TYR A 239 6.93 5.18 15.80
C TYR A 239 8.18 4.37 16.13
N ILE A 240 9.35 4.72 15.58
CA ILE A 240 10.65 4.10 15.95
C ILE A 240 10.94 4.33 17.43
N SER A 241 10.83 5.58 17.90
CA SER A 241 11.04 5.94 19.30
C SER A 241 10.09 5.21 20.24
N CYS A 242 8.85 4.94 19.82
CA CYS A 242 7.87 4.16 20.57
C CYS A 242 8.23 2.66 20.70
N GLN A 243 9.01 2.11 19.75
CA GLN A 243 9.48 0.72 19.79
C GLN A 243 10.64 0.54 20.76
N THR A 244 11.52 1.55 20.91
CA THR A 244 12.61 1.53 21.89
C THR A 244 12.07 1.88 23.28
N ARG A 245 11.95 0.89 24.18
CA ARG A 245 11.55 1.14 25.58
C ARG A 245 12.76 1.22 26.51
N PRO A 246 12.83 2.24 27.39
CA PRO A 246 11.96 3.41 27.48
C PRO A 246 12.23 4.44 26.36
N GLU A 247 11.15 5.02 25.79
CA GLU A 247 11.28 6.09 24.76
C GLU A 247 12.15 7.23 25.29
N ARG A 248 13.03 7.82 24.48
CA ARG A 248 13.96 8.86 24.96
C ARG A 248 13.27 10.22 25.02
N LEU A 249 13.38 10.90 26.16
CA LEU A 249 12.73 12.20 26.40
C LEU A 249 13.19 13.27 25.39
N ASP A 250 14.48 13.25 25.03
CA ASP A 250 15.06 14.21 24.10
C ASP A 250 14.54 14.02 22.67
N GLU A 251 14.25 12.78 22.26
CA GLU A 251 13.61 12.49 20.97
C GLU A 251 12.18 13.06 20.93
N LEU A 252 11.40 12.90 22.00
CA LEU A 252 10.05 13.47 22.08
C LEU A 252 10.09 15.01 22.06
N ARG A 253 11.08 15.64 22.71
CA ARG A 253 11.26 17.11 22.67
C ARG A 253 11.65 17.61 21.29
N TYR A 254 12.52 16.89 20.59
CA TYR A 254 12.91 17.19 19.22
C TYR A 254 11.72 17.07 18.28
N LEU A 255 10.96 15.97 18.35
CA LEU A 255 9.75 15.78 17.56
C LEU A 255 8.71 16.86 17.84
N ARG A 256 8.52 17.26 19.11
CA ARG A 256 7.64 18.38 19.47
C ARG A 256 8.01 19.67 18.72
N GLN A 257 9.30 20.00 18.64
CA GLN A 257 9.75 21.21 17.91
C GLN A 257 9.43 21.12 16.42
N ILE A 258 9.67 19.96 15.80
CA ILE A 258 9.35 19.76 14.38
C ILE A 258 7.84 19.91 14.15
N PHE A 259 7.01 19.20 14.92
CA PHE A 259 5.56 19.27 14.76
C PHE A 259 4.98 20.66 15.04
N LYS A 260 5.59 21.44 15.96
CA LYS A 260 5.24 22.86 16.14
C LYS A 260 5.53 23.70 14.91
N GLY A 261 6.68 23.50 14.26
CA GLY A 261 6.98 24.16 12.98
C GLY A 261 6.02 23.77 11.86
N LEU A 262 5.64 22.48 11.81
CA LEU A 262 4.72 21.96 10.81
C LEU A 262 3.26 22.42 11.00
N ARG A 263 2.88 22.88 12.19
CA ARG A 263 1.49 23.32 12.49
C ARG A 263 1.04 24.46 11.58
N ASP A 264 1.90 25.46 11.41
CA ASP A 264 1.57 26.70 10.68
C ASP A 264 2.06 26.65 9.22
N THR A 265 2.52 25.48 8.76
CA THR A 265 3.05 25.28 7.41
C THR A 265 1.92 24.91 6.44
N SER A 266 1.98 25.44 5.21
CA SER A 266 1.08 25.04 4.14
C SER A 266 1.50 23.68 3.56
N PHE A 267 0.55 22.74 3.47
CA PHE A 267 0.75 21.44 2.85
C PHE A 267 0.05 21.39 1.50
N SER A 268 0.65 20.69 0.53
CA SER A 268 -0.01 20.28 -0.72
C SER A 268 -1.11 19.25 -0.46
N SER A 269 -0.93 18.36 0.52
CA SER A 269 -2.00 17.44 0.95
C SER A 269 -2.92 18.14 1.96
N PRO A 270 -4.25 18.17 1.73
CA PRO A 270 -5.19 18.81 2.64
C PRO A 270 -5.24 18.12 4.02
N TRP A 271 -4.75 16.88 4.10
CA TRP A 271 -4.68 16.09 5.33
C TRP A 271 -3.50 16.46 6.23
N GLY A 272 -2.46 17.12 5.70
CA GLY A 272 -1.19 17.32 6.39
C GLY A 272 -1.32 18.04 7.74
N ARG A 273 -2.20 19.05 7.80
CA ARG A 273 -2.45 19.83 9.01
C ARG A 273 -3.17 19.02 10.09
N ALA A 274 -4.25 18.30 9.74
CA ALA A 274 -4.95 17.45 10.71
C ALA A 274 -4.00 16.39 11.30
N ILE A 275 -3.18 15.77 10.44
CA ILE A 275 -2.20 14.76 10.86
C ILE A 275 -1.16 15.37 11.80
N SER A 276 -0.58 16.52 11.44
CA SER A 276 0.45 17.17 12.26
C SER A 276 -0.06 17.56 13.65
N LEU A 277 -1.27 18.11 13.73
CA LEU A 277 -1.94 18.46 14.99
C LEU A 277 -2.21 17.23 15.85
N ASN A 278 -2.68 16.13 15.27
CA ASN A 278 -2.90 14.88 16.00
C ASN A 278 -1.61 14.37 16.65
N PHE A 279 -0.51 14.29 15.89
CA PHE A 279 0.77 13.82 16.44
C PHE A 279 1.36 14.79 17.47
N LEU A 280 1.22 16.11 17.26
CA LEU A 280 1.65 17.10 18.25
C LEU A 280 0.92 16.91 19.58
N GLY A 281 -0.40 16.70 19.55
CA GLY A 281 -1.18 16.42 20.76
C GLY A 281 -0.72 15.14 21.46
N VAL A 282 -0.50 14.06 20.71
CA VAL A 282 0.01 12.80 21.27
C VAL A 282 1.38 12.96 21.94
N ILE A 283 2.28 13.76 21.34
CA ILE A 283 3.61 14.04 21.89
C ILE A 283 3.51 14.84 23.19
N GLU A 284 2.71 15.91 23.22
CA GLU A 284 2.53 16.72 24.44
C GLU A 284 1.95 15.88 25.59
N ARG A 285 0.98 14.99 25.32
CA ARG A 285 0.47 14.03 26.32
C ARG A 285 1.55 13.10 26.84
N LYS A 286 2.39 12.55 25.95
CA LYS A 286 3.49 11.64 26.34
C LYS A 286 4.55 12.36 27.18
N LEU A 287 4.89 13.60 26.82
CA LEU A 287 5.80 14.44 27.60
C LEU A 287 5.22 14.71 28.99
N ALA A 288 3.93 15.03 29.08
CA ALA A 288 3.25 15.26 30.36
C ALA A 288 3.33 14.05 31.30
N ARG A 289 3.12 12.84 30.78
CA ARG A 289 3.21 11.58 31.56
C ARG A 289 4.62 11.28 32.08
N ARG A 290 5.64 11.88 31.48
CA ARG A 290 7.04 11.72 31.87
C ARG A 290 7.59 12.93 32.62
N ASP A 291 6.74 13.91 32.91
CA ASP A 291 7.20 15.19 33.40
C ASP A 291 7.75 15.05 34.83
N ILE A 292 9.04 15.33 34.95
CA ILE A 292 9.80 15.40 36.20
C ILE A 292 9.72 16.83 36.79
N TYR A 293 9.22 17.82 36.03
CA TYR A 293 9.31 19.26 36.34
C TYR A 293 7.99 19.92 36.74
N GLY A 294 6.88 19.17 36.87
CA GLY A 294 5.63 19.68 37.46
C GLY A 294 4.72 20.50 36.53
N ASN A 295 4.92 20.47 35.20
CA ASN A 295 4.10 21.16 34.19
C ASN A 295 3.09 20.23 33.48
N THR A 296 2.72 19.14 34.13
CA THR A 296 1.82 18.09 33.63
C THR A 296 0.49 18.66 33.15
N HIS A 297 -0.16 19.53 33.94
CA HIS A 297 -1.47 20.10 33.57
C HIS A 297 -1.41 20.98 32.33
N ALA A 298 -0.37 21.83 32.19
CA ALA A 298 -0.20 22.68 31.02
C ALA A 298 0.03 21.85 29.74
N SER A 299 0.85 20.80 29.84
CA SER A 299 1.15 19.91 28.72
C SER A 299 -0.06 19.05 28.30
N ILE A 300 -0.87 18.59 29.26
CA ILE A 300 -2.13 17.89 28.95
C ILE A 300 -3.17 18.86 28.35
N GLY A 301 -3.22 20.11 28.83
CA GLY A 301 -4.04 21.17 28.24
C GLY A 301 -3.67 21.44 26.78
N ALA A 302 -2.39 21.62 26.50
CA ALA A 302 -1.89 21.79 25.13
C ALA A 302 -2.23 20.56 24.25
N SER A 303 -2.05 19.34 24.77
CA SER A 303 -2.47 18.11 24.07
C SER A 303 -3.94 18.15 23.67
N ARG A 304 -4.82 18.52 24.60
CA ARG A 304 -6.26 18.62 24.33
C ARG A 304 -6.54 19.63 23.23
N ASP A 305 -5.96 20.82 23.31
CA ASP A 305 -6.25 21.91 22.39
C ASP A 305 -5.78 21.57 20.96
N TYR A 306 -4.60 20.95 20.80
CA TYR A 306 -4.13 20.47 19.49
C TYR A 306 -5.00 19.36 18.92
N LEU A 307 -5.48 18.43 19.74
CA LEU A 307 -6.35 17.35 19.26
C LEU A 307 -7.75 17.86 18.87
N LEU A 308 -8.29 18.84 19.59
CA LEU A 308 -9.55 19.50 19.21
C LEU A 308 -9.39 20.39 17.96
N GLU A 309 -8.22 20.98 17.75
CA GLU A 309 -7.90 21.64 16.47
C GLU A 309 -7.85 20.61 15.33
N SER A 310 -7.20 19.46 15.55
CA SER A 310 -7.17 18.36 14.56
C SER A 310 -8.57 17.87 14.20
N GLU A 311 -9.47 17.76 15.17
CA GLU A 311 -10.86 17.35 14.96
C GLU A 311 -11.61 18.34 14.06
N ARG A 312 -11.46 19.65 14.33
CA ARG A 312 -12.08 20.70 13.51
C ARG A 312 -11.59 20.65 12.07
N GLU A 313 -10.29 20.45 11.85
CA GLU A 313 -9.72 20.27 10.51
C GLU A 313 -10.34 19.05 9.81
N LEU A 314 -10.51 17.92 10.50
CA LEU A 314 -11.18 16.74 9.92
C LEU A 314 -12.64 17.00 9.59
N SER A 315 -13.35 17.75 10.42
CA SER A 315 -14.72 18.17 10.15
C SER A 315 -14.79 19.08 8.90
N HIS A 316 -13.83 19.98 8.69
CA HIS A 316 -13.74 20.76 7.44
C HIS A 316 -13.44 19.89 6.22
N LEU A 317 -12.55 18.89 6.35
CA LEU A 317 -12.22 17.95 5.27
C LEU A 317 -13.42 17.08 4.89
N GLU A 318 -14.23 16.64 5.86
CA GLU A 318 -15.45 15.88 5.62
C GLU A 318 -16.44 16.64 4.72
N HIS A 319 -16.58 17.94 4.93
CA HIS A 319 -17.44 18.79 4.10
C HIS A 319 -16.82 19.09 2.73
N SER A 320 -15.49 19.18 2.66
CA SER A 320 -14.77 19.52 1.43
C SER A 320 -14.59 18.33 0.49
N TYR A 321 -14.58 17.11 1.03
CA TYR A 321 -14.37 15.85 0.32
C TYR A 321 -15.48 14.83 0.64
N PRO A 322 -16.75 15.13 0.30
CA PRO A 322 -17.89 14.27 0.65
C PRO A 322 -17.83 12.88 -0.01
N ASP A 323 -17.10 12.75 -1.12
CA ASP A 323 -16.93 11.49 -1.86
C ASP A 323 -15.88 10.55 -1.23
N ASP A 324 -15.16 10.99 -0.19
CA ASP A 324 -14.19 10.16 0.55
C ASP A 324 -14.44 10.15 2.07
N PRO A 325 -15.60 9.64 2.53
CA PRO A 325 -15.91 9.57 3.95
C PRO A 325 -14.99 8.60 4.71
N LYS A 326 -14.37 7.65 4.01
CA LYS A 326 -13.48 6.65 4.62
C LYS A 326 -12.16 7.25 5.07
N SER A 327 -11.58 8.17 4.32
CA SER A 327 -10.37 8.87 4.77
C SER A 327 -10.62 9.71 6.02
N THR A 328 -11.78 10.37 6.11
CA THR A 328 -12.17 11.12 7.30
C THR A 328 -12.42 10.17 8.48
N SER A 329 -13.19 9.10 8.28
CA SER A 329 -13.48 8.10 9.31
C SER A 329 -12.21 7.46 9.87
N LEU A 330 -11.23 7.15 9.00
CA LEU A 330 -9.90 6.68 9.38
C LEU A 330 -9.23 7.62 10.39
N TRP A 331 -9.12 8.91 10.06
CA TRP A 331 -8.46 9.86 10.94
C TRP A 331 -9.27 10.21 12.19
N LYS A 332 -10.61 10.27 12.10
CA LYS A 332 -11.49 10.46 13.27
C LYS A 332 -11.29 9.32 14.28
N GLY A 333 -11.13 8.08 13.83
CA GLY A 333 -10.81 6.94 14.69
C GLY A 333 -9.50 7.10 15.49
N PHE A 334 -8.48 7.76 14.94
CA PHE A 334 -7.25 8.09 15.66
C PHE A 334 -7.42 9.29 16.60
N VAL A 335 -7.99 10.37 16.08
CA VAL A 335 -8.11 11.65 16.81
C VAL A 335 -9.02 11.50 18.02
N TYR A 336 -10.21 10.91 17.87
CA TYR A 336 -11.13 10.70 19.00
C TYR A 336 -10.54 9.78 20.06
N PHE A 337 -9.81 8.74 19.66
CA PHE A 337 -9.11 7.86 20.61
C PHE A 337 -8.02 8.62 21.37
N ASN A 338 -7.33 9.55 20.72
CA ASN A 338 -6.33 10.38 21.38
C ASN A 338 -6.94 11.44 22.29
N ILE A 339 -8.08 12.03 21.91
CA ILE A 339 -8.84 12.97 22.74
C ILE A 339 -9.32 12.27 24.01
N SER A 340 -9.96 11.11 23.88
CA SER A 340 -10.49 10.36 25.03
C SER A 340 -9.38 10.06 26.04
N ARG A 341 -8.25 9.52 25.58
CA ARG A 341 -7.09 9.25 26.44
C ARG A 341 -6.46 10.50 27.08
N THR A 342 -6.67 11.68 26.48
CA THR A 342 -6.23 12.95 27.09
C THR A 342 -7.14 13.32 28.25
N TYR A 343 -8.46 13.17 28.10
CA TYR A 343 -9.43 13.37 29.19
C TYR A 343 -9.29 12.35 30.31
N ASP A 344 -9.01 11.10 29.98
CA ASP A 344 -8.67 10.04 30.96
C ASP A 344 -7.44 10.42 31.79
N SER A 345 -6.42 11.02 31.17
CA SER A 345 -5.20 11.45 31.84
C SER A 345 -5.38 12.69 32.74
N LEU A 346 -6.51 13.40 32.66
CA LEU A 346 -6.78 14.56 33.51
C LEU A 346 -7.31 14.14 34.89
N GLU A 347 -7.78 12.90 35.07
CA GLU A 347 -8.32 12.35 36.32
C GLU A 347 -9.41 13.22 37.02
N ILE A 348 -10.04 14.14 36.26
CA ILE A 348 -11.14 14.98 36.76
C ILE A 348 -12.45 14.19 36.60
N PRO A 349 -13.22 13.93 37.68
CA PRO A 349 -14.47 13.16 37.59
C PRO A 349 -15.48 13.72 36.58
N ALA A 350 -15.55 15.05 36.44
CA ALA A 350 -16.42 15.73 35.47
C ALA A 350 -16.08 15.43 33.99
N ASN A 351 -14.88 14.91 33.71
CA ASN A 351 -14.46 14.55 32.35
C ASN A 351 -14.86 13.13 31.95
N LYS A 352 -15.47 12.34 32.85
CA LYS A 352 -15.83 10.93 32.56
C LYS A 352 -16.80 10.82 31.39
N ASP A 353 -17.80 11.70 31.31
CA ASP A 353 -18.78 11.68 30.22
C ASP A 353 -18.15 12.09 28.89
N ILE A 354 -17.24 13.07 28.92
CA ILE A 354 -16.49 13.51 27.73
C ILE A 354 -15.56 12.40 27.23
N PHE A 355 -14.84 11.75 28.14
CA PHE A 355 -14.03 10.57 27.83
C PHE A 355 -14.89 9.49 27.17
N LEU A 356 -16.05 9.17 27.76
CA LEU A 356 -16.95 8.14 27.28
C LEU A 356 -17.51 8.45 25.88
N ASP A 357 -17.89 9.71 25.62
CA ASP A 357 -18.35 10.16 24.31
C ASP A 357 -17.26 9.95 23.24
N PHE A 358 -16.06 10.49 23.47
CA PHE A 358 -14.98 10.37 22.49
C PHE A 358 -14.50 8.92 22.28
N ILE A 359 -14.41 8.10 23.33
CA ILE A 359 -13.99 6.69 23.14
C ILE A 359 -15.06 5.90 22.39
N THR A 360 -16.35 6.19 22.59
CA THR A 360 -17.45 5.55 21.84
C THR A 360 -17.38 5.89 20.36
N ARG A 361 -17.24 7.19 20.02
CA ARG A 361 -17.06 7.62 18.62
C ARG A 361 -15.80 7.04 17.99
N ALA A 362 -14.70 6.97 18.73
CA ALA A 362 -13.46 6.34 18.25
C ALA A 362 -13.68 4.86 17.90
N THR A 363 -14.40 4.13 18.76
CA THR A 363 -14.75 2.72 18.57
C THR A 363 -15.62 2.53 17.32
N GLU A 364 -16.61 3.38 17.09
CA GLU A 364 -17.48 3.35 15.90
C GLU A 364 -16.68 3.51 14.60
N HIS A 365 -15.86 4.56 14.50
CA HIS A 365 -15.03 4.81 13.33
C HIS A 365 -14.00 3.69 13.10
N ARG A 366 -13.34 3.20 14.15
CA ARG A 366 -12.38 2.08 14.04
C ARG A 366 -13.06 0.80 13.56
N ARG A 367 -14.26 0.50 14.05
CA ARG A 367 -15.07 -0.65 13.58
C ARG A 367 -15.44 -0.50 12.12
N GLU A 368 -15.87 0.69 11.71
CA GLU A 368 -16.24 0.99 10.33
C GLU A 368 -15.06 0.74 9.39
N ILE A 369 -13.88 1.24 9.75
CA ILE A 369 -12.64 1.10 8.97
C ILE A 369 -12.17 -0.35 8.91
N TYR A 370 -12.15 -1.07 10.04
CA TYR A 370 -11.85 -2.50 10.05
C TYR A 370 -12.80 -3.28 9.13
N THR A 371 -14.10 -3.04 9.24
CA THR A 371 -15.12 -3.75 8.42
C THR A 371 -14.95 -3.44 6.94
N SER A 372 -14.69 -2.17 6.61
CA SER A 372 -14.45 -1.74 5.24
C SER A 372 -13.18 -2.39 4.68
N TYR A 373 -12.08 -2.35 5.43
CA TYR A 373 -10.80 -2.91 4.98
C TYR A 373 -10.89 -4.43 4.83
N LYS A 374 -11.55 -5.12 5.76
CA LYS A 374 -11.81 -6.56 5.66
C LYS A 374 -12.55 -6.96 4.38
N SER A 375 -13.40 -6.08 3.83
CA SER A 375 -14.16 -6.38 2.60
C SER A 375 -13.39 -6.17 1.29
N CYS A 376 -12.36 -5.32 1.28
CA CYS A 376 -11.70 -4.90 0.04
C CYS A 376 -10.18 -4.75 0.11
N GLY A 377 -9.57 -5.01 1.26
CA GLY A 377 -8.15 -4.90 1.52
C GLY A 377 -7.41 -6.20 1.19
N ASP A 378 -6.20 -6.05 0.68
CA ASP A 378 -5.36 -7.17 0.21
C ASP A 378 -4.23 -7.55 1.20
N SER A 379 -4.09 -6.83 2.34
CA SER A 379 -3.05 -7.10 3.34
C SER A 379 -3.63 -7.57 4.68
N TRP A 380 -3.38 -8.84 5.01
CA TRP A 380 -3.75 -9.40 6.32
C TRP A 380 -3.07 -8.66 7.48
N ARG A 381 -1.87 -8.10 7.27
CA ARG A 381 -1.14 -7.34 8.31
C ARG A 381 -1.89 -6.07 8.67
N ILE A 382 -2.30 -5.33 7.65
CA ILE A 382 -3.09 -4.11 7.82
C ILE A 382 -4.46 -4.42 8.44
N GLU A 383 -5.13 -5.48 7.98
CA GLU A 383 -6.38 -5.95 8.59
C GLU A 383 -6.21 -6.28 10.08
N SER A 384 -5.10 -6.96 10.43
CA SER A 384 -4.80 -7.38 11.79
C SER A 384 -4.56 -6.20 12.74
N GLU A 385 -3.90 -5.15 12.27
CA GLU A 385 -3.67 -3.92 13.06
C GLU A 385 -4.98 -3.15 13.25
N PHE A 386 -5.83 -3.02 12.22
CA PHE A 386 -7.16 -2.41 12.39
C PHE A 386 -8.05 -3.17 13.36
N LEU A 387 -8.00 -4.51 13.33
CA LEU A 387 -8.70 -5.34 14.32
C LEU A 387 -8.20 -5.04 15.73
N ALA A 388 -6.88 -5.03 15.93
CA ALA A 388 -6.29 -4.75 17.24
C ALA A 388 -6.69 -3.36 17.76
N GLU A 389 -6.67 -2.35 16.89
CA GLU A 389 -7.07 -0.99 17.23
C GLU A 389 -8.54 -0.85 17.58
N TRP A 390 -9.43 -1.50 16.84
CA TRP A 390 -10.86 -1.51 17.15
C TRP A 390 -11.11 -2.20 18.50
N LEU A 391 -10.53 -3.39 18.72
CA LEU A 391 -10.69 -4.13 19.97
C LEU A 391 -10.17 -3.35 21.18
N ALA A 392 -9.04 -2.66 21.05
CA ALA A 392 -8.50 -1.83 22.12
C ALA A 392 -9.45 -0.67 22.49
N ALA A 393 -10.08 -0.05 21.49
CA ALA A 393 -11.06 1.02 21.71
C ALA A 393 -12.35 0.48 22.35
N GLU A 394 -12.86 -0.65 21.85
CA GLU A 394 -14.07 -1.30 22.36
C GLU A 394 -13.92 -1.72 23.83
N LEU A 395 -12.79 -2.34 24.18
CA LEU A 395 -12.47 -2.72 25.57
C LEU A 395 -12.42 -1.49 26.47
N ALA A 396 -11.79 -0.39 26.02
CA ALA A 396 -11.77 0.86 26.76
C ALA A 396 -13.18 1.44 26.97
N THR A 397 -14.03 1.43 25.94
CA THR A 397 -15.44 1.85 26.04
C THR A 397 -16.21 1.01 27.07
N ARG A 398 -16.07 -0.32 27.06
CA ARG A 398 -16.81 -1.19 27.99
C ARG A 398 -16.38 -1.02 29.44
N ARG A 399 -15.07 -0.92 29.68
CA ARG A 399 -14.53 -0.63 31.01
C ARG A 399 -15.06 0.68 31.55
N ALA A 400 -15.09 1.72 30.71
CA ALA A 400 -15.67 3.01 31.06
C ALA A 400 -17.16 2.92 31.44
N GLN A 401 -17.91 2.01 30.80
CA GLN A 401 -19.33 1.75 31.05
C GLN A 401 -19.59 0.74 32.18
N GLY A 402 -18.56 0.15 32.79
CA GLY A 402 -18.71 -0.92 33.79
C GLY A 402 -19.32 -2.21 33.25
N LYS A 403 -19.21 -2.47 31.93
CA LYS A 403 -19.72 -3.68 31.30
C LYS A 403 -18.66 -4.80 31.30
N PRO A 404 -19.05 -6.08 31.40
CA PRO A 404 -18.10 -7.20 31.35
C PRO A 404 -17.44 -7.33 29.96
N ASP A 405 -16.16 -7.72 29.98
CA ASP A 405 -15.31 -7.85 28.78
C ASP A 405 -15.52 -9.18 28.03
N ASN A 406 -16.11 -10.20 28.67
CA ASN A 406 -16.14 -11.59 28.19
C ASN A 406 -16.63 -11.74 26.74
N ALA A 407 -17.77 -11.13 26.39
CA ALA A 407 -18.34 -11.25 25.04
C ALA A 407 -17.49 -10.62 23.93
N ILE A 408 -16.75 -9.54 24.23
CA ILE A 408 -15.80 -8.96 23.25
C ILE A 408 -14.59 -9.85 23.13
N ILE A 409 -14.08 -10.38 24.24
CA ILE A 409 -12.89 -11.22 24.18
C ILE A 409 -13.18 -12.49 23.39
N GLU A 410 -14.38 -13.06 23.53
CA GLU A 410 -14.82 -14.18 22.69
C GLU A 410 -14.90 -13.82 21.20
N ASP A 411 -15.49 -12.68 20.84
CA ASP A 411 -15.53 -12.21 19.44
C ASP A 411 -14.12 -11.92 18.90
N ALA A 412 -13.27 -11.24 19.69
CA ALA A 412 -11.87 -11.00 19.39
C ALA A 412 -11.12 -12.30 19.11
N LEU A 413 -11.26 -13.29 19.99
CA LEU A 413 -10.66 -14.62 19.82
C LEU A 413 -11.19 -15.31 18.56
N ALA A 414 -12.48 -15.18 18.23
CA ALA A 414 -13.05 -15.71 17.00
C ALA A 414 -12.45 -15.06 15.74
N GLN A 415 -12.30 -13.73 15.73
CA GLN A 415 -11.68 -12.98 14.63
C GLN A 415 -10.19 -13.32 14.48
N VAL A 416 -9.46 -13.42 15.60
CA VAL A 416 -8.05 -13.86 15.61
C VAL A 416 -7.94 -15.30 15.10
N ARG A 417 -8.82 -16.22 15.52
CA ARG A 417 -8.88 -17.60 15.01
C ARG A 417 -9.19 -17.69 13.52
N ARG A 418 -9.98 -16.76 12.96
CA ARG A 418 -10.20 -16.64 11.52
C ARG A 418 -8.90 -16.22 10.82
N LEU A 419 -8.30 -15.11 11.25
CA LEU A 419 -7.04 -14.62 10.68
C LEU A 419 -5.91 -15.67 10.79
N LEU A 420 -5.90 -16.46 11.87
CA LEU A 420 -5.00 -17.59 12.09
C LEU A 420 -5.21 -18.72 11.07
N ARG A 421 -6.46 -19.09 10.80
CA ARG A 421 -6.78 -20.12 9.77
C ARG A 421 -6.32 -19.69 8.39
N ASP A 422 -6.47 -18.40 8.10
CA ASP A 422 -6.12 -17.85 6.80
C ASP A 422 -4.60 -17.61 6.68
N ASN A 423 -3.87 -17.38 7.80
CA ASN A 423 -2.44 -17.05 7.81
C ASN A 423 -1.69 -17.53 9.08
N ALA A 424 -1.31 -18.81 9.13
CA ALA A 424 -0.73 -19.46 10.33
C ALA A 424 0.61 -18.90 10.88
N ARG A 425 1.33 -18.02 10.16
CA ARG A 425 2.66 -17.50 10.56
C ARG A 425 2.64 -16.07 11.16
N ALA A 426 1.46 -15.49 11.35
CA ALA A 426 1.27 -14.04 11.45
C ALA A 426 1.06 -13.46 12.87
N VAL A 427 0.69 -14.28 13.85
CA VAL A 427 -0.22 -13.81 14.93
C VAL A 427 0.44 -13.52 16.29
N GLY A 428 1.75 -13.72 16.41
CA GLY A 428 2.48 -13.50 17.66
C GLY A 428 2.34 -12.08 18.26
N ARG A 429 2.24 -11.03 17.42
CA ARG A 429 2.08 -9.63 17.90
C ARG A 429 0.67 -9.32 18.41
N LEU A 430 -0.36 -9.82 17.72
CA LEU A 430 -1.78 -9.64 18.10
C LEU A 430 -2.06 -10.26 19.47
N LEU A 431 -1.54 -11.47 19.70
CA LEU A 431 -1.65 -12.17 20.98
C LEU A 431 -0.91 -11.45 22.11
N SER A 432 0.25 -10.85 21.82
CA SER A 432 1.00 -10.05 22.80
C SER A 432 0.29 -8.72 23.16
N GLN A 433 -0.38 -8.08 22.21
CA GLN A 433 -1.16 -6.87 22.46
C GLN A 433 -2.45 -7.14 23.25
N LEU A 434 -3.14 -8.26 22.95
CA LEU A 434 -4.30 -8.75 23.70
C LEU A 434 -3.92 -9.07 25.15
N ASP A 435 -2.85 -9.83 25.37
CA ASP A 435 -2.37 -10.20 26.71
C ASP A 435 -2.05 -8.95 27.56
N LYS A 436 -1.41 -7.94 26.95
CA LYS A 436 -1.11 -6.66 27.63
C LYS A 436 -2.35 -5.84 28.01
N HIS A 437 -3.46 -5.97 27.28
CA HIS A 437 -4.69 -5.21 27.56
C HIS A 437 -5.66 -5.94 28.50
N ILE A 438 -5.56 -7.26 28.57
CA ILE A 438 -6.51 -8.13 29.30
C ILE A 438 -6.28 -8.10 30.82
N GLY A 439 -5.08 -7.79 31.32
CA GLY A 439 -4.85 -7.53 32.75
C GLY A 439 -5.22 -8.69 33.70
N GLU A 440 -5.10 -8.49 35.02
CA GLU A 440 -5.28 -9.55 36.03
C GLU A 440 -6.75 -9.90 36.35
N HIS A 441 -7.73 -9.19 35.77
CA HIS A 441 -9.15 -9.31 36.12
C HIS A 441 -9.99 -10.12 35.11
N THR A 442 -9.36 -10.89 34.23
CA THR A 442 -10.06 -11.68 33.22
C THR A 442 -10.12 -13.16 33.61
N ASP A 443 -11.22 -13.82 33.27
CA ASP A 443 -11.46 -15.25 33.48
C ASP A 443 -10.23 -16.11 33.13
N ASN A 444 -9.82 -16.99 34.05
CA ASN A 444 -8.65 -17.85 33.91
C ASN A 444 -8.70 -18.69 32.62
N VAL A 445 -9.91 -19.03 32.14
CA VAL A 445 -10.10 -19.77 30.89
C VAL A 445 -9.68 -18.96 29.67
N ILE A 446 -9.98 -17.66 29.66
CA ILE A 446 -9.63 -16.74 28.58
C ILE A 446 -8.11 -16.50 28.55
N ARG A 447 -7.52 -16.30 29.73
CA ARG A 447 -6.07 -16.14 29.88
C ARG A 447 -5.32 -17.40 29.43
N GLN A 448 -5.82 -18.57 29.81
CA GLN A 448 -5.26 -19.85 29.38
C GLN A 448 -5.35 -20.05 27.86
N ASN A 449 -6.47 -19.69 27.23
CA ASN A 449 -6.62 -19.73 25.77
C ASN A 449 -5.61 -18.83 25.03
N ILE A 450 -5.29 -17.65 25.58
CA ILE A 450 -4.28 -16.75 25.00
C ILE A 450 -2.87 -17.35 25.16
N ILE A 451 -2.56 -17.90 26.33
CA ILE A 451 -1.29 -18.59 26.61
C ILE A 451 -1.12 -19.81 25.69
N ASP A 452 -2.18 -20.61 25.51
CA ASP A 452 -2.13 -21.80 24.67
C ASP A 452 -1.97 -21.42 23.20
N LEU A 453 -2.62 -20.35 22.73
CA LEU A 453 -2.38 -19.79 21.40
C LEU A 453 -0.93 -19.28 21.28
N GLN A 454 -0.39 -18.59 22.28
CA GLN A 454 1.02 -18.14 22.26
C GLN A 454 1.99 -19.33 22.18
N LYS A 455 1.75 -20.42 22.93
CA LYS A 455 2.58 -21.64 22.95
C LYS A 455 2.56 -22.42 21.65
N ILE A 456 1.47 -22.40 20.90
CA ILE A 456 1.38 -23.06 19.59
C ILE A 456 2.31 -22.38 18.55
N PHE A 457 2.69 -21.11 18.77
CA PHE A 457 3.38 -20.28 17.78
C PHE A 457 4.72 -19.69 18.25
N SER A 458 5.16 -19.97 19.48
CA SER A 458 6.56 -19.86 19.94
C SER A 458 7.34 -21.11 19.54
#